data_AF-A0A3D4WYW2-F1
#
_entry.id   AF-A0A3D4WYW2-F1
#
_cell.length_a   1.000
_cell.length_b   1.000
_cell.length_c   1.000
_cell.angle_alpha   90.00
_cell.angle_beta   90.00
_cell.angle_gamma   90.00
#
_symmetry.space_group_name_H-M   'P 1'
#
loop_
_entity.id
_entity.type
_entity.pdbx_description
1 polymer ?
#
loop_
_entity_poly.entity_id
_entity_poly.type
_entity_poly.pdbx_seq_one_letter_code
_entity_poly.pdbx_strand_id
1 'polypeptide(L)'
;MNALRCPDWCGSGHHCTALSSPAGEHSSYPEIWRTDRGRLIATRHRDAHTGADWIELRSVVALDPAEEVAQAQARHLIAVSYLVLDRAFSASPQPEPKSNKQKGHLR
;
A
#
# COMPACT_ATOMS: atom_id res chain seq x y z
N MET A 1 -14.40 -15.28 -8.25
CA MET A 1 -13.15 -15.91 -7.74
C MET A 1 -12.27 -16.17 -8.95
N ASN A 2 -11.23 -15.35 -9.16
CA ASN A 2 -10.38 -15.42 -10.36
C ASN A 2 -8.90 -15.20 -9.98
N ALA A 3 -8.45 -15.88 -8.92
CA ALA A 3 -7.07 -15.80 -8.39
C ALA A 3 -6.00 -16.40 -9.32
N LEU A 4 -6.40 -17.02 -10.43
CA LEU A 4 -5.50 -17.73 -11.36
C LEU A 4 -4.83 -16.83 -12.40
N ARG A 5 -5.23 -15.56 -12.52
CA ARG A 5 -4.62 -14.64 -13.50
C ARG A 5 -3.98 -13.46 -12.79
N CYS A 6 -2.70 -13.24 -13.12
CA CYS A 6 -1.99 -12.04 -12.73
C CYS A 6 -2.69 -10.80 -13.33
N PRO A 7 -2.96 -9.76 -12.52
CA PRO A 7 -3.33 -8.44 -13.03
C PRO A 7 -2.24 -7.88 -13.95
N ASP A 8 -2.61 -6.99 -14.88
CA ASP A 8 -1.67 -6.41 -15.85
C ASP A 8 -0.50 -5.65 -15.21
N TRP A 9 -0.69 -5.13 -13.99
CA TRP A 9 0.34 -4.44 -13.23
C TRP A 9 1.29 -5.39 -12.47
N CYS A 10 0.96 -6.67 -12.39
CA CYS A 10 1.75 -7.64 -11.63
C CYS A 10 3.06 -7.94 -12.36
N GLY A 11 4.19 -7.80 -11.65
CA GLY A 11 5.51 -8.11 -12.17
C GLY A 11 5.72 -9.58 -12.53
N SER A 12 4.79 -10.46 -12.12
CA SER A 12 4.79 -11.90 -12.40
C SER A 12 6.08 -12.59 -11.94
N GLY A 13 6.27 -13.87 -12.29
CA GLY A 13 7.48 -14.63 -11.94
C GLY A 13 7.80 -14.60 -10.44
N HIS A 14 9.06 -14.35 -10.09
CA HIS A 14 9.51 -14.30 -8.69
C HIS A 14 8.93 -13.17 -7.84
N HIS A 15 8.27 -12.17 -8.46
CA HIS A 15 7.55 -11.12 -7.73
C HIS A 15 6.12 -11.54 -7.36
N CYS A 16 5.58 -12.60 -7.96
CA CYS A 16 4.22 -13.05 -7.74
C CYS A 16 4.20 -14.40 -7.04
N THR A 17 3.74 -14.45 -5.79
CA THR A 17 3.56 -15.72 -5.08
C THR A 17 2.13 -16.27 -5.24
N ALA A 18 1.19 -15.47 -5.76
CA ALA A 18 -0.21 -15.84 -6.00
C ALA A 18 -0.40 -17.06 -6.91
N LEU A 19 0.50 -17.27 -7.87
CA LEU A 19 0.42 -18.44 -8.77
C LEU A 19 0.94 -19.73 -8.10
N SER A 20 1.74 -19.61 -7.05
CA SER A 20 2.36 -20.73 -6.33
C SER A 20 1.67 -21.10 -5.02
N SER A 21 0.76 -20.25 -4.51
CA SER A 21 0.09 -20.45 -3.24
C SER A 21 -1.30 -19.81 -3.24
N PRO A 22 -2.33 -20.48 -2.70
CA PRO A 22 -3.65 -19.89 -2.49
C PRO A 22 -3.65 -18.67 -1.55
N ALA A 23 -2.65 -18.56 -0.67
CA ALA A 23 -2.40 -17.42 0.21
C ALA A 23 -1.26 -16.53 -0.31
N GLY A 24 -0.95 -16.62 -1.60
CA GLY A 24 0.08 -15.81 -2.23
C GLY A 24 -0.42 -14.40 -2.56
N GLU A 25 0.53 -13.58 -3.00
CA GLU A 25 0.30 -12.17 -3.31
C GLU A 25 0.73 -11.88 -4.75
N HIS A 26 -0.04 -11.04 -5.42
CA HIS A 26 0.44 -10.34 -6.61
C HIS A 26 1.28 -9.16 -6.15
N SER A 27 2.48 -9.01 -6.70
CA SER A 27 3.33 -7.83 -6.50
C SER A 27 3.66 -7.17 -7.82
N SER A 28 3.76 -5.84 -7.85
CA SER A 28 4.27 -5.09 -8.99
C SER A 28 5.79 -5.19 -9.08
N TYR A 29 6.37 -4.72 -10.19
CA TYR A 29 7.76 -4.30 -10.13
C TYR A 29 7.90 -3.12 -9.15
N PRO A 30 9.01 -3.04 -8.39
CA PRO A 30 9.25 -1.90 -7.52
C PRO A 30 9.49 -0.65 -8.37
N GLU A 31 8.73 0.41 -8.10
CA GLU A 31 9.01 1.73 -8.63
C GLU A 31 10.06 2.41 -7.74
N ILE A 32 11.12 2.94 -8.35
CA ILE A 32 12.27 3.49 -7.62
C ILE A 32 12.46 4.95 -8.01
N TRP A 33 12.28 5.85 -7.06
CA TRP A 33 12.62 7.27 -7.20
C TRP A 33 13.94 7.55 -6.50
N ARG A 34 14.91 8.06 -7.25
CA ARG A 34 16.19 8.55 -6.71
C ARG A 34 16.05 10.02 -6.35
N THR A 35 16.60 10.39 -5.20
CA THR A 35 16.64 11.77 -4.70
C THR A 35 18.06 12.12 -4.28
N ASP A 36 18.33 13.39 -4.05
CA ASP A 36 19.63 13.85 -3.52
C ASP A 36 19.93 13.31 -2.11
N ARG A 37 18.94 12.69 -1.46
CA ARG A 37 19.04 12.13 -0.10
C ARG A 37 19.02 10.60 -0.06
N GLY A 38 18.80 9.92 -1.19
CA GLY A 38 18.72 8.47 -1.27
C GLY A 38 17.70 7.98 -2.28
N ARG A 39 16.89 6.99 -1.89
CA ARG A 39 15.82 6.45 -2.75
C ARG A 39 14.55 6.13 -1.98
N LEU A 40 13.42 6.35 -2.65
CA LEU A 40 12.11 5.84 -2.26
C LEU A 40 11.75 4.68 -3.19
N ILE A 41 11.20 3.62 -2.63
CA ILE A 41 10.76 2.44 -3.36
C ILE A 41 9.30 2.20 -2.99
N ALA A 42 8.44 2.07 -4.00
CA ALA A 42 7.06 1.64 -3.81
C ALA A 42 6.81 0.33 -4.54
N THR A 43 6.13 -0.58 -3.87
CA THR A 43 5.66 -1.83 -4.45
C THR A 43 4.18 -1.96 -4.16
N ARG A 44 3.38 -2.18 -5.20
CA ARG A 44 1.96 -2.50 -5.02
C ARG A 44 1.81 -3.99 -4.78
N HIS A 45 1.01 -4.33 -3.78
CA HIS A 45 0.63 -5.69 -3.48
C HIS A 45 -0.88 -5.88 -3.58
N ARG A 46 -1.29 -7.10 -3.88
CA ARG A 46 -2.66 -7.57 -3.74
C ARG A 46 -2.68 -9.00 -3.24
N ASP A 47 -3.39 -9.25 -2.15
CA ASP A 47 -3.64 -10.59 -1.66
C ASP A 47 -4.52 -11.35 -2.66
N ALA A 48 -4.08 -12.54 -3.07
CA ALA A 48 -4.76 -13.30 -4.12
C ALA A 48 -6.12 -13.88 -3.68
N HIS A 49 -6.31 -14.05 -2.37
CA HIS A 49 -7.50 -14.69 -1.81
C HIS A 49 -8.63 -13.68 -1.55
N THR A 50 -8.32 -12.64 -0.78
CA THR A 50 -9.20 -11.56 -0.33
C THR A 50 -9.33 -10.46 -1.37
N GLY A 51 -8.34 -10.30 -2.25
CA GLY A 51 -8.27 -9.19 -3.20
C GLY A 51 -7.90 -7.85 -2.57
N ALA A 52 -7.51 -7.82 -1.29
CA ALA A 52 -7.09 -6.59 -0.61
C ALA A 52 -5.82 -6.04 -1.27
N ASP A 53 -5.81 -4.74 -1.58
CA ASP A 53 -4.67 -4.03 -2.14
C ASP A 53 -3.96 -3.23 -1.03
N TRP A 54 -2.63 -3.19 -1.08
CA TRP A 54 -1.83 -2.26 -0.29
C TRP A 54 -0.59 -1.82 -1.06
N ILE A 55 0.07 -0.77 -0.55
CA ILE A 55 1.36 -0.32 -1.05
C ILE A 55 2.39 -0.52 0.08
N GLU A 56 3.48 -1.19 -0.26
CA GLU A 56 4.71 -1.15 0.53
C GLU A 56 5.51 0.08 0.13
N LEU A 57 5.88 0.91 1.11
CA LEU A 57 6.82 2.01 0.93
C LEU A 57 8.09 1.74 1.72
N ARG A 58 9.24 1.88 1.05
CA ARG A 58 10.56 1.75 1.66
C ARG A 58 11.41 2.96 1.31
N SER A 59 11.99 3.58 2.32
CA SER A 59 12.99 4.63 2.17
C SER A 59 14.38 4.07 2.47
N VAL A 60 15.36 4.44 1.66
CA VAL A 60 16.78 4.15 1.91
C VAL A 60 17.54 5.46 1.82
N VAL A 61 18.01 5.94 2.96
CA VAL A 61 18.68 7.23 3.12
C VAL A 61 19.96 7.06 3.94
N ALA A 62 20.94 7.93 3.70
CA ALA A 62 22.10 8.01 4.57
C ALA A 62 21.72 8.72 5.88
N LEU A 63 22.17 8.16 7.00
CA LEU A 63 22.05 8.79 8.32
C LEU A 63 23.32 9.55 8.67
N ASP A 64 23.20 10.45 9.65
CA ASP A 64 24.34 11.11 10.26
C ASP A 64 25.30 10.07 10.90
N PRO A 65 26.63 10.25 10.82
CA PRO A 65 27.58 9.36 11.49
C PRO A 65 27.50 9.41 13.02
N ALA A 66 26.96 10.48 13.61
CA ALA A 66 26.73 10.56 15.05
C ALA A 66 25.45 9.80 15.43
N GLU A 67 25.58 8.75 16.23
CA GLU A 67 24.49 7.83 16.59
C GLU A 67 23.26 8.55 17.18
N GLU A 68 23.46 9.53 18.05
CA GLU A 68 22.36 10.29 18.66
C GLU A 68 21.54 11.07 17.60
N VAL A 69 22.22 11.64 16.61
CA VAL A 69 21.59 12.36 15.50
C VAL A 69 20.91 11.37 14.54
N ALA A 70 21.56 10.24 14.23
CA ALA A 70 20.99 9.18 13.41
C ALA A 70 19.68 8.64 13.98
N GLN A 71 19.62 8.40 15.30
CA GLN A 71 18.40 7.98 15.98
C GLN A 71 17.30 9.04 15.92
N ALA A 72 17.66 10.32 16.11
CA ALA A 72 16.70 11.42 15.98
C ALA A 72 16.14 11.51 14.55
N GLN A 73 17.00 11.38 13.54
CA GLN A 73 16.61 11.35 12.12
C GLN A 73 15.65 10.19 11.82
N ALA A 74 15.97 8.98 12.28
CA ALA A 74 15.14 7.79 12.06
C ALA A 74 13.75 7.94 12.71
N ARG A 75 13.69 8.38 13.97
CA ARG A 75 12.42 8.63 14.67
C ARG A 75 11.60 9.72 13.99
N HIS A 76 12.25 10.80 13.57
CA HIS A 76 11.58 11.90 12.88
C HIS A 76 10.98 11.44 11.54
N LEU A 77 11.74 10.67 10.74
CA LEU A 77 11.28 10.14 9.47
C LEU A 77 10.05 9.23 9.65
N ILE A 78 10.05 8.36 10.66
CA ILE A 78 8.89 7.51 10.98
C ILE A 78 7.68 8.35 11.36
N ALA A 79 7.85 9.33 12.26
CA ALA A 79 6.75 10.19 12.72
C ALA A 79 6.13 11.01 11.57
N VAL A 80 6.96 11.62 10.72
CA VAL A 80 6.47 12.38 9.56
C VAL A 80 5.79 11.47 8.54
N SER A 81 6.35 10.28 8.27
CA SER A 81 5.74 9.33 7.34
C SER A 81 4.35 8.90 7.82
N TYR A 82 4.20 8.60 9.12
CA TYR A 82 2.90 8.29 9.72
C TYR A 82 1.89 9.42 9.50
N LEU A 83 2.26 10.67 9.83
CA LEU A 83 1.36 11.82 9.67
C LEU A 83 0.95 12.06 8.21
N VAL A 84 1.89 11.92 7.27
CA VAL A 84 1.62 12.09 5.84
C VAL A 84 0.69 11.00 5.32
N LEU A 85 0.94 9.74 5.69
CA LEU A 85 0.10 8.61 5.30
C LEU A 85 -1.30 8.73 5.90
N ASP A 86 -1.41 8.97 7.20
CA ASP A 86 -2.69 9.16 7.88
C ASP A 86 -3.52 10.26 7.21
N ARG A 87 -2.89 11.41 6.93
CA ARG A 87 -3.56 12.51 6.21
C ARG A 87 -3.98 12.12 4.80
N ALA A 88 -3.12 11.46 4.04
CA ALA A 88 -3.39 11.09 2.64
C ALA A 88 -4.54 10.09 2.53
N PHE A 89 -4.66 9.17 3.49
CA PHE A 89 -5.65 8.09 3.47
C PHE A 89 -6.89 8.37 4.33
N SER A 90 -6.89 9.38 5.20
CA SER A 90 -8.07 9.82 5.96
C SER A 90 -9.10 10.58 5.11
N ALA A 91 -8.74 11.01 3.90
CA ALA A 91 -9.64 11.70 2.98
C ALA A 91 -10.36 10.73 2.03
N SER A 92 -11.32 9.96 2.52
CA SER A 92 -12.35 9.33 1.68
C SER A 92 -13.67 9.20 2.43
N PRO A 93 -14.74 9.93 2.04
CA PRO A 93 -16.07 9.66 2.55
C PRO A 93 -16.54 8.29 2.04
N GLN A 94 -16.89 7.40 2.97
CA GLN A 94 -17.69 6.21 2.65
C GLN A 94 -19.01 6.68 2.00
N PRO A 95 -19.44 6.15 0.85
CA PRO A 95 -20.80 6.41 0.39
C PRO A 95 -21.78 5.80 1.39
N GLU A 96 -22.58 6.65 2.05
CA GLU A 96 -23.65 6.17 2.92
C GLU A 96 -24.58 5.22 2.16
N PRO A 97 -24.98 4.07 2.73
CA PRO A 97 -25.98 3.22 2.12
C PRO A 97 -27.29 4.00 1.99
N LYS A 98 -27.76 4.20 0.75
CA LYS A 98 -29.07 4.79 0.49
C LYS A 98 -30.14 3.93 1.18
N SER A 99 -30.68 4.44 2.29
CA SER A 99 -31.87 3.89 2.94
C SER A 99 -33.01 3.89 1.94
N ASN A 100 -33.31 2.73 1.37
CA ASN A 100 -34.45 2.56 0.49
C ASN A 100 -35.71 2.55 1.37
N LYS A 101 -36.29 3.73 1.62
CA LYS A 101 -37.63 3.84 2.19
C LYS A 101 -38.60 3.17 1.22
N GLN A 102 -38.99 1.93 1.53
CA GLN A 102 -40.16 1.29 0.93
C GLN A 102 -41.37 2.18 1.18
N LYS A 103 -41.82 2.86 0.13
CA LYS A 103 -43.18 3.38 0.05
C LYS A 103 -44.12 2.18 -0.12
N GLY A 104 -44.53 1.59 0.99
CA GLY A 104 -45.69 0.71 1.07
C GLY A 104 -46.95 1.56 0.96
N HIS A 105 -47.59 1.47 -0.21
CA HIS A 105 -48.78 2.21 -0.60
C HIS A 105 -50.00 1.71 0.20
N LEU A 106 -50.87 2.65 0.58
CA LEU A 106 -52.21 2.41 1.09
C LEU A 106 -52.97 1.37 0.25
N ARG A 107 -53.62 0.43 0.93
CA ARG A 107 -55.02 0.01 0.69
C ARG A 107 -55.54 -0.80 1.86
#